data_AF-A0A1I4WGN4-F1
#
_entry.id   AF-A0A1I4WGN4-F1
#
_cell.length_a   1.000
_cell.length_b   1.000
_cell.length_c   1.000
_cell.angle_alpha   90.00
_cell.angle_beta   90.00
_cell.angle_gamma   90.00
#
_symmetry.space_group_name_H-M   'P 1'
#
loop_
_entity.id
_entity.type
_entity.pdbx_description
1 polymer ?
#
loop_
_entity_poly.entity_id
_entity_poly.type
_entity_poly.pdbx_seq_one_letter_code
_entity_poly.pdbx_strand_id
1 'polypeptide(L)'
;MDEPIDRARLQAGLRLIARGLEEIAGALDGPDEPGELERMARVMREWGPGGLRKDEASALFKRHGFAPQTTGGWTRGDWVEIGGDGLRYLTAKSREWLAGYEEEEEENP
;
A
#
# COMPACT_ATOMS: atom_id res chain seq x y z
N MET A 1 -14.08 15.21 -42.99
CA MET A 1 -12.82 15.64 -42.34
C MET A 1 -12.97 15.28 -40.88
N ASP A 2 -12.16 14.34 -40.39
CA ASP A 2 -12.06 14.12 -38.94
C ASP A 2 -11.37 15.34 -38.33
N GLU A 3 -12.04 15.96 -37.36
CA GLU A 3 -11.47 17.05 -36.61
C GLU A 3 -10.30 16.50 -35.76
N PRO A 4 -9.09 17.10 -35.86
CA PRO A 4 -7.95 16.59 -35.11
C PRO A 4 -8.24 16.71 -33.61
N ILE A 5 -8.08 15.60 -32.89
CA ILE A 5 -8.31 15.53 -31.45
C ILE A 5 -7.53 16.63 -30.74
N ASP A 6 -8.26 17.51 -30.04
CA ASP A 6 -7.68 18.51 -29.15
C ASP A 6 -7.11 17.81 -27.91
N ARG A 7 -5.82 17.48 -28.01
CA ARG A 7 -5.06 16.79 -26.96
C ARG A 7 -5.00 17.59 -25.66
N ALA A 8 -4.99 18.91 -25.73
CA ALA A 8 -4.93 19.77 -24.55
C ALA A 8 -6.27 19.71 -23.78
N ARG A 9 -7.39 19.79 -24.51
CA ARG A 9 -8.72 19.60 -23.95
C ARG A 9 -8.91 18.20 -23.36
N LEU A 10 -8.44 17.16 -24.05
CA LEU A 10 -8.48 15.79 -23.53
C LEU A 10 -7.67 15.64 -22.24
N GLN A 11 -6.45 16.20 -22.19
CA GLN A 11 -5.60 16.16 -21.00
C GLN A 11 -6.22 16.91 -19.82
N ALA A 12 -6.84 18.06 -20.07
CA ALA A 12 -7.57 18.81 -19.04
C ALA A 12 -8.76 18.01 -18.49
N GLY A 13 -9.54 17.37 -19.37
CA GLY A 13 -10.65 16.49 -18.98
C GLY A 13 -10.19 15.31 -18.12
N LEU A 14 -9.09 14.65 -18.50
CA LEU A 14 -8.52 13.54 -17.72
C LEU A 14 -8.08 13.97 -16.31
N ARG A 15 -7.45 15.14 -16.18
CA ARG A 15 -7.07 15.69 -14.87
C ARG A 15 -8.29 15.99 -14.00
N LEU A 16 -9.36 16.52 -14.60
CA LEU A 16 -10.59 16.79 -13.88
C LEU A 16 -11.26 15.50 -13.38
N ILE A 17 -11.28 14.45 -14.21
CA ILE A 17 -11.79 13.13 -13.83
C ILE A 17 -10.96 12.55 -12.68
N ALA A 18 -9.62 12.60 -12.77
CA ALA A 18 -8.75 12.09 -11.72
C ALA A 18 -9.02 12.79 -10.37
N ARG A 19 -9.13 14.12 -10.37
CA ARG A 19 -9.48 14.89 -9.18
C ARG A 19 -10.84 14.51 -8.61
N GLY A 20 -11.85 14.35 -9.46
CA GLY A 20 -13.19 13.93 -9.00
C GLY A 20 -13.18 12.54 -8.35
N LEU A 21 -12.35 11.62 -8.87
CA LEU A 21 -12.17 10.29 -8.26
C LEU A 21 -11.45 10.36 -6.91
N GLU A 22 -10.44 11.24 -6.77
CA GLU A 22 -9.76 11.49 -5.50
C GLU A 22 -10.72 12.08 -4.46
N GLU A 23 -11.57 13.04 -4.84
CA GLU A 23 -12.58 13.64 -3.96
C GLU A 23 -13.63 12.61 -3.52
N ILE A 24 -14.05 11.71 -4.42
CA ILE A 24 -14.96 10.61 -4.08
C ILE A 24 -14.29 9.61 -3.14
N ALA A 25 -13.03 9.23 -3.40
CA ALA A 25 -12.29 8.34 -2.51
C ALA A 25 -12.19 8.93 -1.10
N GLY A 26 -11.75 10.20 -0.98
CA GLY A 26 -11.66 10.86 0.32
C GLY A 26 -13.01 11.07 1.04
N ALA A 27 -14.13 11.05 0.32
CA ALA A 27 -15.47 11.06 0.93
C ALA A 27 -15.94 9.66 1.39
N LEU A 28 -15.34 8.60 0.85
CA LEU A 28 -15.58 7.20 1.25
C LEU A 28 -14.67 6.78 2.39
N ASP A 29 -13.48 7.37 2.49
CA ASP A 29 -12.57 7.24 3.62
C ASP A 29 -13.26 7.85 4.85
N GLY A 30 -13.91 7.00 5.66
CA GLY A 30 -14.55 7.44 6.90
C GLY A 30 -13.52 7.97 7.90
N PRO A 31 -13.95 8.69 8.96
CA PRO A 31 -13.06 9.15 10.03
C PRO A 31 -12.32 8.02 10.75
N ASP A 32 -12.77 6.78 10.55
CA ASP A 32 -12.22 5.55 11.14
C ASP A 32 -11.32 4.77 10.15
N GLU A 33 -11.00 5.32 8.98
CA GLU A 33 -10.13 4.61 8.05
C GLU A 33 -8.68 4.68 8.53
N PRO A 34 -8.02 3.53 8.76
CA PRO A 34 -6.69 3.49 9.32
C PRO A 34 -5.70 4.26 8.46
N GLY A 35 -4.89 5.12 9.09
CA GLY A 35 -3.83 5.87 8.41
C GLY A 35 -2.82 4.95 7.73
N GLU A 36 -1.98 5.49 6.84
CA GLU A 36 -1.03 4.65 6.09
C GLU A 36 -0.12 3.81 7.01
N LEU A 37 0.41 4.40 8.09
CA LEU A 37 1.26 3.69 9.06
C LEU A 37 0.51 2.55 9.76
N GLU A 38 -0.74 2.78 10.16
CA GLU A 38 -1.56 1.75 10.78
C GLU A 38 -1.86 0.61 9.79
N ARG A 39 -2.14 0.92 8.52
CA ARG A 39 -2.31 -0.10 7.47
C ARG A 39 -1.01 -0.86 7.24
N MET A 40 0.15 -0.21 7.29
CA MET A 40 1.46 -0.89 7.22
C MET A 40 1.64 -1.85 8.40
N ALA A 41 1.33 -1.42 9.62
CA ALA A 41 1.41 -2.27 10.81
C ALA A 41 0.48 -3.49 10.70
N ARG A 42 -0.77 -3.30 10.28
CA ARG A 42 -1.73 -4.38 10.03
C ARG A 42 -1.23 -5.39 8.98
N VAL A 43 -0.61 -4.93 7.89
CA VAL A 43 0.03 -5.80 6.90
C VAL A 43 1.15 -6.62 7.54
N MET A 44 2.04 -5.99 8.33
CA MET A 44 3.18 -6.68 8.93
C MET A 44 2.77 -7.72 9.97
N ARG A 45 1.75 -7.42 10.80
CA ARG A 45 1.15 -8.35 11.77
C ARG A 45 0.60 -9.60 11.09
N GLU A 46 -0.16 -9.41 9.99
CA GLU A 46 -0.77 -10.51 9.26
C GLU A 46 0.25 -11.30 8.39
N TRP A 47 1.40 -10.71 8.07
CA TRP A 47 2.43 -11.38 7.25
C TRP A 47 2.95 -12.67 7.90
N GLY A 48 3.13 -12.63 9.22
CA GLY A 48 3.64 -13.75 10.01
C GLY A 48 5.07 -14.19 9.66
N PRO A 49 5.61 -15.18 10.40
CA PRO A 49 7.00 -15.62 10.25
C PRO A 49 7.23 -16.59 9.07
N GLY A 50 6.18 -17.18 8.50
CA GLY A 50 6.26 -18.24 7.49
C GLY A 50 6.65 -17.78 6.09
N GLY A 51 6.72 -16.48 5.85
CA GLY A 51 6.95 -15.91 4.52
C GLY A 51 5.75 -16.09 3.60
N LEU A 52 5.70 -15.31 2.52
CA LEU A 52 4.59 -15.31 1.56
C LEU A 52 5.07 -15.50 0.13
N ARG A 53 4.29 -16.22 -0.67
CA ARG A 53 4.44 -16.18 -2.13
C ARG A 53 4.04 -14.80 -2.67
N LYS A 54 4.39 -14.55 -3.93
CA LYS A 54 4.13 -13.25 -4.58
C LYS A 54 2.63 -12.90 -4.60
N ASP A 55 1.79 -13.87 -4.96
CA ASP A 55 0.34 -13.75 -5.03
C ASP A 55 -0.28 -13.52 -3.65
N GLU A 56 0.20 -14.23 -2.63
CA GLU A 56 -0.23 -14.05 -1.23
C GLU A 56 0.12 -12.66 -0.71
N ALA A 57 1.35 -12.18 -0.95
CA ALA A 57 1.77 -10.83 -0.58
C ALA A 57 0.93 -9.77 -1.30
N SER A 58 0.70 -9.91 -2.62
CA SER A 58 -0.15 -8.98 -3.37
C SER A 58 -1.60 -8.98 -2.88
N ALA A 59 -2.15 -10.14 -2.51
CA ALA A 59 -3.48 -10.24 -1.94
C ALA A 59 -3.57 -9.58 -0.56
N LEU A 60 -2.54 -9.77 0.28
CA LEU A 60 -2.44 -9.12 1.59
C LEU A 60 -2.41 -7.60 1.47
N PHE A 61 -1.54 -7.04 0.62
CA PHE A 61 -1.49 -5.60 0.36
C PHE A 61 -2.85 -5.05 -0.08
N LYS A 62 -3.54 -5.75 -0.99
CA LYS A 62 -4.86 -5.33 -1.47
C LYS A 62 -5.92 -5.32 -0.37
N ARG A 63 -5.89 -6.27 0.58
CA ARG A 63 -6.82 -6.30 1.73
C ARG A 63 -6.67 -5.06 2.61
N HIS A 64 -5.46 -4.50 2.71
CA HIS A 64 -5.14 -3.32 3.52
C HIS A 64 -5.03 -2.04 2.69
N GLY A 65 -5.71 -1.96 1.54
CA GLY A 65 -5.82 -0.74 0.75
C GLY A 65 -4.57 -0.35 -0.05
N PHE A 66 -3.53 -1.17 -0.10
CA PHE A 66 -2.35 -0.90 -0.91
C PHE A 66 -2.50 -1.39 -2.35
N ALA A 67 -1.89 -0.67 -3.29
CA ALA A 67 -1.79 -1.13 -4.66
C ALA A 67 -1.03 -2.48 -4.74
N PRO A 68 -1.44 -3.45 -5.58
CA PRO A 68 -0.78 -4.76 -5.65
C PRO A 68 0.72 -4.72 -6.00
N GLN A 69 1.16 -3.63 -6.64
CA GLN A 69 2.55 -3.37 -7.02
C GLN A 69 3.45 -2.87 -5.87
N THR A 70 2.87 -2.62 -4.68
CA THR A 70 3.58 -2.13 -3.49
C THR A 70 4.65 -3.09 -2.99
N THR A 71 4.53 -4.40 -3.22
CA THR A 71 5.54 -5.41 -2.84
C THR A 71 6.93 -5.09 -3.43
N GLY A 72 7.00 -4.58 -4.67
CA GLY A 72 8.25 -4.20 -5.29
C GLY A 72 8.87 -2.93 -4.69
N GLY A 73 8.02 -2.02 -4.21
CA GLY A 73 8.46 -0.85 -3.44
C GLY A 73 9.04 -1.23 -2.08
N TRP A 74 8.38 -2.16 -1.38
CA TRP A 74 8.84 -2.68 -0.09
C TRP A 74 10.15 -3.46 -0.22
N THR A 75 10.34 -4.20 -1.30
CA THR A 75 11.63 -4.86 -1.59
C THR A 75 12.73 -3.84 -1.81
N ARG A 76 12.48 -2.79 -2.62
CA ARG A 76 13.46 -1.71 -2.86
C ARG A 76 13.78 -0.88 -1.61
N GLY A 77 12.87 -0.85 -0.64
CA GLY A 77 13.03 -0.13 0.62
C GLY A 77 13.55 -0.98 1.77
N ASP A 78 14.02 -2.20 1.50
CA ASP A 78 14.51 -3.18 2.49
C ASP A 78 13.48 -3.54 3.59
N TRP A 79 12.20 -3.49 3.27
CA TRP A 79 11.12 -3.96 4.16
C TRP A 79 10.81 -5.45 3.95
N VAL A 80 11.05 -5.95 2.74
CA VAL A 80 10.83 -7.34 2.37
C VAL A 80 12.05 -7.88 1.65
N GLU A 81 12.47 -9.08 2.01
CA GLU A 81 13.50 -9.83 1.30
C GLU A 81 12.91 -11.08 0.64
N ILE A 82 13.57 -11.56 -0.41
CA ILE A 82 13.19 -12.81 -1.10
C ILE A 82 14.18 -13.88 -0.67
N GLY A 83 13.70 -14.91 0.03
CA GLY A 83 14.49 -16.05 0.45
C GLY A 83 14.91 -16.94 -0.72
N GLY A 84 15.87 -17.83 -0.49
CA GLY A 84 16.33 -18.80 -1.49
C GLY A 84 15.26 -19.81 -1.92
N ASP A 85 14.19 -19.93 -1.14
CA ASP A 85 12.98 -20.72 -1.42
C ASP A 85 11.94 -19.96 -2.28
N GLY A 86 12.21 -18.70 -2.61
CA GLY A 86 11.31 -17.83 -3.38
C GLY A 86 10.18 -17.19 -2.56
N LEU A 87 10.14 -17.41 -1.24
CA LEU A 87 9.21 -16.76 -0.34
C LEU A 87 9.69 -15.36 0.06
N ARG A 88 8.73 -14.50 0.40
CA ARG A 88 8.97 -13.11 0.82
C ARG A 88 8.85 -13.01 2.33
N TYR A 89 9.90 -12.53 2.96
CA TYR A 89 10.00 -12.40 4.40
C TYR A 89 10.08 -10.93 4.80
N LEU A 90 9.47 -10.58 5.93
CA LEU A 90 9.74 -9.31 6.58
C LEU A 90 11.18 -9.30 7.08
N THR A 91 11.92 -8.27 6.71
CA THR A 91 13.30 -8.01 7.17
C THR A 91 13.33 -7.67 8.66
N ALA A 92 14.52 -7.68 9.27
CA ALA A 92 14.71 -7.21 10.64
C ALA A 92 14.20 -5.77 10.83
N LYS A 93 14.50 -4.88 9.88
CA LYS A 93 14.01 -3.50 9.84
C LYS A 93 12.49 -3.40 9.98
N SER A 94 11.74 -4.22 9.24
CA SER A 94 10.27 -4.23 9.31
C SER A 94 9.76 -4.65 10.68
N ARG A 95 10.42 -5.63 11.30
CA ARG A 95 10.04 -6.14 12.62
C ARG A 95 10.37 -5.15 13.73
N GLU A 96 11.54 -4.50 13.65
CA GLU A 96 11.95 -3.45 14.57
C GLU A 96 10.99 -2.25 14.50
N TRP A 97 10.61 -1.84 13.29
CA TRP A 97 9.64 -0.78 13.10
C TRP A 97 8.27 -1.14 13.68
N LEU A 98 7.78 -2.36 13.43
CA LEU A 98 6.49 -2.82 13.96
C LEU A 98 6.48 -2.84 15.49
N ALA A 99 7.57 -3.32 16.10
CA ALA A 99 7.70 -3.34 17.56
C ALA A 99 7.64 -1.92 18.16
N GLY A 100 8.38 -0.96 17.58
CA GLY A 100 8.31 0.43 18.01
C GLY A 100 6.93 1.07 17.82
N TYR A 101 6.25 0.74 16.72
CA TYR A 101 4.88 1.20 16.47
C TYR A 101 3.89 0.63 17.51
N GLU A 102 4.05 -0.63 17.90
CA GLU A 102 3.22 -1.28 18.93
C GLU A 102 3.45 -0.67 20.32
N GLU A 103 4.70 -0.36 20.68
CA GLU A 103 5.02 0.36 21.92
C GLU A 103 4.34 1.75 21.95
N GLU A 104 4.40 2.50 20.84
CA GLU A 104 3.75 3.81 20.73
C GLU A 104 2.21 3.73 20.81
N GLU A 105 1.58 2.70 20.22
CA GLU A 105 0.13 2.44 20.34
C GLU A 105 -0.27 2.09 21.79
N GLU A 106 0.53 1.30 22.49
CA GLU A 106 0.26 0.93 23.90
C GLU A 106 0.39 2.14 24.85
N GLU A 107 1.32 3.05 24.57
CA GLU A 107 1.53 4.27 25.35
C GLU A 107 0.46 5.36 25.10
N ASN A 108 -0.26 5.29 23.97
CA ASN A 108 -1.25 6.29 23.56
C ASN A 108 -2.55 5.64 22.99
N PRO A 109 -3.39 5.06 23.85
CA PRO A 109 -4.58 4.27 23.48
C PRO A 109 -5.80 5.10 23.01
#